data_AF-A0A7G2SE89-F1
#
_entry.id   AF-A0A7G2SE89-F1
#
_cell.length_a   1.000
_cell.length_b   1.000
_cell.length_c   1.000
_cell.angle_alpha   90.00
_cell.angle_beta   90.00
_cell.angle_gamma   90.00
#
_symmetry.space_group_name_H-M   'P 1'
#
loop_
_entity.id
_entity.type
_entity.pdbx_description
1 polymer ?
#
loop_
_entity_poly.entity_id
_entity_poly.type
_entity_poly.pdbx_seq_one_letter_code
_entity_poly.pdbx_strand_id
1 'polypeptide(L)'
;MSMNSKQRWMGGVVLLGGGVLLAALLLKGKEEIHQTHVDHQQKTEQQAAKDNTQTAPVQLQPITVDVETEKKLLEEQRRAREKAVAEQEARAAEFLATQQQAEAEAARKAAEEYAAINARRLAAQESSDNIPPEVVDDKKNTAQQSKTPSQTDTQKREAEKKQAEQKRVAEAQKQAEQQKKEQEAKRKAEADKKATEDKQRQIEADKKAAEAKRKAEADKKAAEEKKHKEDETKKKAEAEKDRDLLENGDKNWMVQVALAANQANADAVVSKLRAKGYKVTTSQTSKGIRIMVGPSKDRDAADAARKKIVSDASLNMKSAWVIDWVPLDQR
;
A
#
# COMPACT_ATOMS: atom_id res chain seq x y z
N MET A 1 -17.34 -37.52 7.35
CA MET A 1 -17.48 -36.15 6.80
C MET A 1 -16.48 -35.98 5.66
N SER A 2 -16.89 -36.15 4.40
CA SER A 2 -16.00 -36.01 3.25
C SER A 2 -15.79 -34.53 2.93
N MET A 3 -14.57 -34.03 3.09
CA MET A 3 -14.22 -32.67 2.72
C MET A 3 -14.06 -32.54 1.20
N ASN A 4 -14.64 -31.46 0.68
CA ASN A 4 -14.92 -31.20 -0.73
C ASN A 4 -13.64 -30.96 -1.54
N SER A 5 -13.32 -31.85 -2.49
CA SER A 5 -12.12 -31.78 -3.34
C SER A 5 -12.01 -30.51 -4.20
N LYS A 6 -13.12 -29.76 -4.37
CA LYS A 6 -13.14 -28.48 -5.12
C LYS A 6 -12.37 -27.35 -4.42
N GLN A 7 -12.29 -27.35 -3.09
CA GLN A 7 -11.58 -26.32 -2.34
C GLN A 7 -10.05 -26.51 -2.35
N ARG A 8 -9.59 -27.75 -2.62
CA ARG A 8 -8.15 -28.08 -2.76
C ARG A 8 -7.60 -27.78 -4.15
N TRP A 9 -8.45 -27.83 -5.18
CA TRP A 9 -8.06 -27.48 -6.54
C TRP A 9 -7.93 -25.97 -6.77
N MET A 10 -8.82 -25.17 -6.18
CA MET A 10 -8.74 -23.70 -6.28
C MET A 10 -7.53 -23.12 -5.52
N GLY A 11 -7.09 -23.76 -4.42
CA GLY A 11 -5.88 -23.35 -3.69
C GLY A 11 -4.56 -23.65 -4.42
N GLY A 12 -4.53 -24.69 -5.26
CA GLY A 12 -3.32 -25.08 -6.01
C GLY A 12 -3.02 -24.16 -7.21
N VAL A 13 -4.06 -23.65 -7.88
CA VAL A 13 -3.91 -22.79 -9.07
C VAL A 13 -3.42 -21.38 -8.70
N VAL A 14 -3.81 -20.86 -7.52
CA VAL A 14 -3.36 -19.53 -7.05
C VAL A 14 -1.89 -19.56 -6.60
N LEU A 15 -1.41 -20.66 -6.02
CA LEU A 15 -0.01 -20.82 -5.62
C LEU A 15 0.93 -21.04 -6.81
N LEU A 16 0.49 -21.73 -7.87
CA LEU A 16 1.29 -21.88 -9.08
C LEU A 16 1.25 -20.63 -9.99
N GLY A 17 0.12 -19.93 -10.08
CA GLY A 17 0.01 -18.68 -10.84
C GLY A 17 0.76 -17.50 -10.20
N GLY A 18 0.74 -17.41 -8.86
CA GLY A 18 1.47 -16.37 -8.13
C GLY A 18 2.99 -16.56 -8.13
N GLY A 19 3.48 -17.80 -8.17
CA GLY A 19 4.92 -18.11 -8.17
C GLY A 19 5.62 -17.74 -9.49
N VAL A 20 4.97 -17.93 -10.64
CA VAL A 20 5.56 -17.62 -11.94
C VAL A 20 5.67 -16.11 -12.17
N LEU A 21 4.68 -15.32 -11.73
CA LEU A 21 4.72 -13.87 -11.89
C LEU A 21 5.82 -13.23 -11.01
N LEU A 22 6.02 -13.76 -9.80
CA LEU A 22 7.04 -13.29 -8.87
C LEU A 22 8.46 -13.70 -9.34
N ALA A 23 8.61 -14.89 -9.93
CA ALA A 23 9.86 -15.32 -10.56
C ALA A 23 10.19 -14.51 -11.82
N ALA A 24 9.20 -14.17 -12.66
CA ALA A 24 9.40 -13.35 -13.85
C ALA A 24 9.83 -11.91 -13.51
N LEU A 25 9.28 -11.32 -12.44
CA LEU A 25 9.69 -9.99 -11.97
C LEU A 25 11.08 -9.99 -11.32
N LEU A 26 11.46 -11.08 -10.63
CA LEU A 26 12.80 -11.21 -10.06
C LEU A 26 13.89 -11.47 -11.11
N LEU A 27 13.53 -12.11 -12.24
CA LEU A 27 14.45 -12.38 -13.34
C LEU A 27 14.57 -11.19 -14.30
N LYS A 28 13.47 -10.46 -14.56
CA LYS A 28 13.47 -9.24 -15.37
C LYS A 28 14.25 -8.08 -14.74
N GLY A 29 14.41 -8.07 -13.40
CA GLY A 29 15.21 -7.06 -12.69
C GLY A 29 16.72 -7.33 -12.65
N LYS A 30 17.20 -8.45 -13.21
CA LYS A 30 18.62 -8.87 -13.08
C LYS A 30 19.41 -8.85 -14.39
N GLU A 31 18.75 -8.66 -15.53
CA GLU A 31 19.40 -8.71 -16.86
C GLU A 31 19.77 -7.33 -17.45
N GLU A 32 19.42 -6.21 -16.82
CA GLU A 32 19.68 -4.87 -17.39
C GLU A 32 21.06 -4.25 -17.03
N ILE A 33 21.94 -4.95 -16.29
CA ILE A 33 23.24 -4.38 -15.86
C ILE A 33 24.44 -4.82 -16.72
N HIS A 34 24.26 -5.75 -17.67
CA HIS A 34 25.36 -6.21 -18.51
C HIS A 34 24.97 -6.35 -19.99
N GLN A 35 24.89 -5.23 -20.72
CA GLN A 35 25.26 -5.17 -22.15
C GLN A 35 25.02 -3.78 -22.74
N THR A 36 26.03 -2.92 -22.65
CA THR A 36 26.32 -1.89 -23.66
C THR A 36 27.83 -1.76 -23.76
N HIS A 37 28.48 -2.87 -24.14
CA HIS A 37 29.77 -2.84 -24.81
C HIS A 37 29.47 -3.14 -26.28
N VAL A 38 29.46 -2.10 -27.11
CA VAL A 38 29.46 -2.26 -28.56
C VAL A 38 30.65 -1.50 -29.10
N ASP A 39 31.62 -2.30 -29.50
CA ASP A 39 32.75 -1.98 -30.34
C ASP A 39 32.33 -1.39 -31.69
N HIS A 40 33.17 -0.47 -32.17
CA HIS A 40 33.48 -0.14 -33.56
C HIS A 40 32.36 -0.12 -34.63
N GLN A 41 32.19 1.06 -35.24
CA GLN A 41 32.25 1.16 -36.70
C GLN A 41 33.08 2.37 -37.15
N GLN A 42 34.29 2.06 -37.60
CA GLN A 42 35.02 2.83 -38.60
C GLN A 42 34.23 2.82 -39.91
N LYS A 43 34.05 3.98 -40.53
CA LYS A 43 33.76 4.06 -41.97
C LYS A 43 34.71 5.05 -42.62
N THR A 44 35.38 4.51 -43.63
CA THR A 44 36.40 5.07 -44.51
C THR A 44 35.91 6.28 -45.29
N GLU A 45 36.71 7.34 -45.35
CA GLU A 45 36.84 8.18 -46.55
C GLU A 45 38.33 8.40 -46.84
N GLN A 46 38.74 7.90 -48.01
CA GLN A 46 40.02 8.18 -48.64
C GLN A 46 39.94 9.56 -49.29
N GLN A 47 40.93 10.41 -49.06
CA GLN A 47 41.42 11.31 -50.10
C GLN A 47 42.89 11.66 -49.86
N ALA A 48 43.67 11.46 -50.92
CA ALA A 48 45.10 11.68 -51.00
C ALA A 48 45.43 13.18 -51.05
N ALA A 49 46.48 13.58 -50.35
CA ALA A 49 47.39 14.64 -50.79
C ALA A 49 48.73 14.50 -50.07
N LYS A 50 49.79 14.72 -50.85
CA LYS A 50 51.20 14.61 -50.47
C LYS A 50 51.65 15.80 -49.61
N ASP A 51 52.82 15.57 -49.00
CA ASP A 51 53.86 16.53 -48.61
C ASP A 51 53.92 17.06 -47.17
N ASN A 52 55.10 16.74 -46.61
CA ASN A 52 56.02 17.57 -45.85
C ASN A 52 56.00 17.52 -44.30
N THR A 53 57.18 17.17 -43.81
CA THR A 53 57.68 17.22 -42.45
C THR A 53 57.48 18.62 -41.85
N GLN A 54 56.78 18.73 -40.72
CA GLN A 54 57.04 19.76 -39.69
C GLN A 54 56.27 19.46 -38.39
N THR A 55 57.02 19.51 -37.30
CA THR A 55 56.57 19.52 -35.90
C THR A 55 55.69 20.74 -35.59
N ALA A 56 54.46 20.52 -35.14
CA ALA A 56 53.61 21.53 -34.49
C ALA A 56 52.64 20.85 -33.49
N PRO A 57 52.30 21.51 -32.36
CA PRO A 57 51.60 20.87 -31.24
C PRO A 57 50.14 20.55 -31.56
N VAL A 58 49.68 19.41 -31.06
CA VAL A 58 48.26 19.00 -31.05
C VAL A 58 47.47 20.00 -30.22
N GLN A 59 46.80 20.93 -30.88
CA GLN A 59 45.79 21.79 -30.27
C GLN A 59 44.56 20.93 -29.95
N LEU A 60 44.45 20.48 -28.71
CA LEU A 60 43.21 19.90 -28.17
C LEU A 60 42.15 21.01 -28.22
N GLN A 61 41.22 20.91 -29.17
CA GLN A 61 40.01 21.73 -29.10
C GLN A 61 39.18 21.26 -27.91
N PRO A 62 38.81 22.14 -26.97
CA PRO A 62 37.93 21.76 -25.88
C PRO A 62 36.58 21.37 -26.49
N ILE A 63 36.06 20.21 -26.10
CA ILE A 63 34.68 19.81 -26.39
C ILE A 63 33.78 20.82 -25.67
N THR A 64 33.42 21.91 -26.36
CA THR A 64 32.37 22.81 -25.90
C THR A 64 31.07 22.08 -26.13
N VAL A 65 30.55 21.46 -25.08
CA VAL A 65 29.19 20.94 -25.06
C VAL A 65 28.28 22.12 -25.38
N ASP A 66 27.53 22.01 -26.48
CA ASP A 66 26.70 23.08 -26.99
C ASP A 66 25.60 23.40 -25.96
N VAL A 67 25.69 24.56 -25.32
CA VAL A 67 24.79 25.03 -24.24
C VAL A 67 23.32 24.98 -24.67
N GLU A 68 23.03 25.07 -25.96
CA GLU A 68 21.66 24.97 -26.49
C GLU A 68 21.12 23.54 -26.41
N THR A 69 21.98 22.54 -26.59
CA THR A 69 21.59 21.13 -26.50
C THR A 69 21.32 20.71 -25.05
N GLU A 70 22.07 21.21 -24.09
CA GLU A 70 21.82 20.97 -22.66
C GLU A 70 20.53 21.63 -22.18
N LYS A 71 20.25 22.86 -22.65
CA LYS A 71 19.00 23.56 -22.34
C LYS A 71 17.79 22.76 -22.84
N LYS A 72 17.85 22.22 -24.06
CA LYS A 72 16.79 21.36 -24.60
C LYS A 72 16.61 20.08 -23.78
N LEU A 73 17.71 19.44 -23.37
CA LEU A 73 17.65 18.24 -22.54
C LEU A 73 17.01 18.52 -21.17
N LEU A 74 17.34 19.64 -20.54
CA LEU A 74 16.76 20.04 -19.25
C LEU A 74 15.29 20.40 -19.37
N GLU A 75 14.89 21.09 -20.44
CA GLU A 75 13.48 21.41 -20.70
C GLU A 75 12.66 20.15 -20.98
N GLU A 76 13.21 19.20 -21.74
CA GLU A 76 12.60 17.90 -21.97
C GLU A 76 12.46 17.10 -20.67
N GLN A 77 13.47 17.13 -19.80
CA GLN A 77 13.41 16.50 -18.48
C GLN A 77 12.36 17.15 -17.57
N ARG A 78 12.24 18.49 -17.59
CA ARG A 78 11.18 19.20 -16.86
C ARG A 78 9.80 18.82 -17.37
N ARG A 79 9.62 18.81 -18.69
CA ARG A 79 8.36 18.43 -19.34
C ARG A 79 7.98 16.98 -19.03
N ALA A 80 8.95 16.07 -18.99
CA ALA A 80 8.71 14.68 -18.60
C ALA A 80 8.24 14.56 -17.15
N ARG A 81 8.84 15.33 -16.23
CA ARG A 81 8.42 15.36 -14.82
C ARG A 81 7.02 15.98 -14.66
N GLU A 82 6.75 17.09 -15.33
CA GLU A 82 5.44 17.74 -15.31
C GLU A 82 4.37 16.81 -15.88
N LYS A 83 4.66 16.10 -16.98
CA LYS A 83 3.73 15.13 -17.55
C LYS A 83 3.45 13.97 -16.59
N ALA A 84 4.47 13.44 -15.92
CA ALA A 84 4.30 12.36 -14.95
C ALA A 84 3.47 12.80 -13.74
N VAL A 85 3.67 14.03 -13.25
CA VAL A 85 2.86 14.61 -12.16
C VAL A 85 1.43 14.83 -12.63
N ALA A 86 1.22 15.42 -13.81
CA ALA A 86 -0.11 15.64 -14.36
C ALA A 86 -0.88 14.32 -14.57
N GLU A 87 -0.21 13.23 -14.98
CA GLU A 87 -0.84 11.92 -15.10
C GLU A 87 -1.22 11.31 -13.74
N GLN A 88 -0.36 11.48 -12.72
CA GLN A 88 -0.69 11.06 -11.36
C GLN A 88 -1.84 11.86 -10.77
N GLU A 89 -1.87 13.17 -10.99
CA GLU A 89 -2.96 14.05 -10.56
C GLU A 89 -4.27 13.71 -11.28
N ALA A 90 -4.23 13.46 -12.59
CA ALA A 90 -5.40 13.02 -13.35
C ALA A 90 -5.94 11.70 -12.83
N ARG A 91 -5.07 10.71 -12.56
CA ARG A 91 -5.48 9.42 -12.02
C ARG A 91 -6.05 9.53 -10.60
N ALA A 92 -5.50 10.43 -9.79
CA ALA A 92 -6.03 10.72 -8.46
C ALA A 92 -7.40 11.41 -8.54
N ALA A 93 -7.57 12.35 -9.46
CA ALA A 93 -8.85 13.01 -9.72
C ALA A 93 -9.92 12.04 -10.21
N GLU A 94 -9.57 11.12 -11.12
CA GLU A 94 -10.48 10.06 -11.58
C GLU A 94 -10.91 9.14 -10.45
N PHE A 95 -10.00 8.77 -9.55
CA PHE A 95 -10.32 7.94 -8.39
C PHE A 95 -11.29 8.65 -7.44
N LEU A 96 -11.05 9.94 -7.16
CA LEU A 96 -11.95 10.76 -6.33
C LEU A 96 -13.31 10.96 -7.00
N ALA A 97 -13.35 11.24 -8.30
CA ALA A 97 -14.59 11.37 -9.06
C ALA A 97 -15.40 10.06 -9.04
N THR A 98 -14.73 8.92 -9.22
CA THR A 98 -15.37 7.60 -9.14
C THR A 98 -15.94 7.34 -7.74
N GLN A 99 -15.21 7.73 -6.68
CA GLN A 99 -15.70 7.61 -5.31
C GLN A 99 -16.93 8.49 -5.06
N GLN A 100 -16.89 9.76 -5.49
CA GLN A 100 -18.01 10.68 -5.37
C GLN A 100 -19.23 10.21 -6.18
N GLN A 101 -19.01 9.65 -7.37
CA GLN A 101 -20.08 9.09 -8.18
C GLN A 101 -20.72 7.88 -7.51
N ALA A 102 -19.91 6.97 -6.95
CA ALA A 102 -20.42 5.82 -6.20
C ALA A 102 -21.20 6.24 -4.95
N GLU A 103 -20.74 7.28 -4.23
CA GLU A 103 -21.45 7.84 -3.08
C GLU A 103 -22.77 8.51 -3.50
N ALA A 104 -22.76 9.30 -4.58
CA ALA A 104 -23.95 9.94 -5.10
C ALA A 104 -24.98 8.91 -5.60
N GLU A 105 -24.54 7.84 -6.24
CA GLU A 105 -25.42 6.75 -6.68
C GLU A 105 -25.98 5.98 -5.48
N ALA A 106 -25.15 5.68 -4.47
CA ALA A 106 -25.62 5.05 -3.24
C ALA A 106 -26.65 5.93 -2.50
N ALA A 107 -26.41 7.24 -2.43
CA ALA A 107 -27.35 8.19 -1.83
C ALA A 107 -28.67 8.27 -2.60
N ARG A 108 -28.63 8.27 -3.95
CA ARG A 108 -29.84 8.22 -4.78
C ARG A 108 -30.62 6.93 -4.56
N LYS A 109 -29.94 5.79 -4.59
CA LYS A 109 -30.57 4.47 -4.37
C LYS A 109 -31.18 4.38 -2.97
N ALA A 110 -30.52 4.90 -1.95
CA ALA A 110 -31.05 4.97 -0.59
C ALA A 110 -32.28 5.90 -0.49
N ALA A 111 -32.26 7.05 -1.17
CA ALA A 111 -33.40 7.97 -1.22
C ALA A 111 -34.62 7.35 -1.92
N GLU A 112 -34.41 6.63 -3.03
CA GLU A 112 -35.45 5.89 -3.75
C GLU A 112 -36.05 4.78 -2.89
N GLU A 113 -35.22 4.02 -2.19
CA GLU A 113 -35.68 2.96 -1.28
C GLU A 113 -36.49 3.55 -0.11
N TYR A 114 -36.02 4.66 0.47
CA TYR A 114 -36.74 5.37 1.53
C TYR A 114 -38.08 5.94 1.04
N ALA A 115 -38.12 6.48 -0.17
CA ALA A 115 -39.34 6.95 -0.81
C ALA A 115 -40.32 5.78 -1.05
N ALA A 116 -39.84 4.63 -1.53
CA ALA A 116 -40.66 3.45 -1.74
C ALA A 116 -41.23 2.87 -0.44
N ILE A 117 -40.44 2.87 0.65
CA ILE A 117 -40.91 2.46 1.99
C ILE A 117 -41.99 3.41 2.49
N ASN A 118 -41.79 4.72 2.34
CA ASN A 118 -42.79 5.71 2.73
C ASN A 118 -44.08 5.58 1.91
N ALA A 119 -43.99 5.36 0.60
CA ALA A 119 -45.14 5.13 -0.26
C ALA A 119 -45.90 3.86 0.15
N ARG A 120 -45.20 2.75 0.47
CA ARG A 120 -45.83 1.53 0.99
C ARG A 120 -46.52 1.74 2.33
N ARG A 121 -45.90 2.50 3.23
CA ARG A 121 -46.48 2.83 4.53
C ARG A 121 -47.76 3.65 4.38
N LEU A 122 -47.76 4.66 3.50
CA LEU A 122 -48.94 5.46 3.20
C LEU A 122 -50.06 4.63 2.56
N ALA A 123 -49.73 3.81 1.55
CA ALA A 123 -50.71 2.93 0.91
C ALA A 123 -51.35 1.92 1.89
N ALA A 124 -50.56 1.40 2.85
CA ALA A 124 -51.09 0.53 3.89
C ALA A 124 -52.04 1.26 4.87
N GLN A 125 -51.75 2.53 5.20
CA GLN A 125 -52.62 3.35 6.03
C GLN A 125 -53.96 3.66 5.34
N GLU A 126 -53.95 4.02 4.06
CA GLU A 126 -55.18 4.27 3.28
C GLU A 126 -56.05 3.01 3.14
N SER A 127 -55.44 1.82 3.06
CA SER A 127 -56.20 0.56 2.99
C SER A 127 -56.89 0.13 4.30
N SER A 128 -56.58 0.81 5.42
CA SER A 128 -57.11 0.46 6.76
C SER A 128 -58.33 1.28 7.20
N ASP A 129 -58.78 2.25 6.39
CA ASP A 129 -59.94 3.11 6.66
C ASP A 129 -61.24 2.57 6.02
N ASN A 130 -61.64 1.35 6.39
CA ASN A 130 -62.87 0.71 5.91
C ASN A 130 -63.62 0.00 7.06
N ILE A 131 -63.96 0.75 8.11
CA ILE A 131 -64.82 0.30 9.22
C ILE A 131 -66.18 0.99 9.06
N PRO A 132 -67.28 0.27 8.74
CA PRO A 132 -68.58 0.88 8.49
C PRO A 132 -69.25 1.34 9.80
N PRO A 133 -70.02 2.46 9.80
CA PRO A 133 -70.64 3.00 11.01
C PRO A 133 -71.83 2.13 11.48
N GLU A 134 -71.87 1.88 12.78
CA GLU A 134 -72.92 1.10 13.45
C GLU A 134 -74.20 1.94 13.59
N VAL A 135 -75.29 1.44 13.02
CA VAL A 135 -76.63 2.06 13.00
C VAL A 135 -77.33 1.76 14.33
N VAL A 136 -77.61 2.82 15.07
CA VAL A 136 -78.61 2.89 16.15
C VAL A 136 -80.00 2.53 15.63
N ASP A 137 -80.79 1.71 16.34
CA ASP A 137 -82.23 1.92 16.46
C ASP A 137 -82.93 1.09 17.56
N ASP A 138 -84.05 1.65 17.98
CA ASP A 138 -84.70 1.65 19.28
C ASP A 138 -85.99 0.79 19.32
N LYS A 139 -86.39 0.38 20.54
CA LYS A 139 -87.77 0.32 21.09
C LYS A 139 -88.85 -0.70 20.62
N LYS A 140 -89.55 -1.17 21.68
CA LYS A 140 -91.03 -1.26 21.90
C LYS A 140 -91.77 -2.63 21.76
N ASN A 141 -92.00 -3.23 22.93
CA ASN A 141 -93.27 -3.38 23.67
C ASN A 141 -94.55 -3.98 23.01
N THR A 142 -95.15 -4.92 23.78
CA THR A 142 -96.60 -5.08 24.09
C THR A 142 -97.43 -6.22 23.45
N ALA A 143 -97.76 -7.19 24.32
CA ALA A 143 -99.07 -7.82 24.64
C ALA A 143 -99.78 -8.88 23.76
N GLN A 144 -100.22 -9.93 24.50
CA GLN A 144 -101.55 -10.61 24.48
C GLN A 144 -101.90 -11.46 23.23
N GLN A 145 -102.58 -12.62 23.27
CA GLN A 145 -103.29 -13.41 24.28
C GLN A 145 -103.70 -14.77 23.65
N SER A 146 -104.05 -15.72 24.53
CA SER A 146 -105.03 -16.83 24.36
C SER A 146 -104.57 -18.21 23.89
N LYS A 147 -105.25 -19.21 24.45
CA LYS A 147 -104.84 -20.60 24.74
C LYS A 147 -105.63 -21.60 23.89
N THR A 148 -105.05 -22.75 23.59
CA THR A 148 -105.80 -24.02 23.45
C THR A 148 -104.90 -25.20 23.88
N PRO A 149 -105.36 -26.16 24.71
CA PRO A 149 -104.47 -27.12 25.37
C PRO A 149 -104.40 -28.43 24.57
N SER A 150 -103.35 -28.60 23.76
CA SER A 150 -102.88 -29.92 23.29
C SER A 150 -101.54 -29.82 22.56
N GLN A 151 -100.51 -29.17 23.15
CA GLN A 151 -99.16 -29.10 22.55
C GLN A 151 -98.02 -28.99 23.60
N THR A 152 -98.24 -29.45 24.83
CA THR A 152 -97.29 -29.18 25.94
C THR A 152 -96.07 -30.10 25.97
N ASP A 153 -96.14 -31.31 25.39
CA ASP A 153 -94.99 -32.23 25.37
C ASP A 153 -94.05 -32.07 24.17
N THR A 154 -94.56 -31.60 23.02
CA THR A 154 -93.73 -31.39 21.81
C THR A 154 -92.92 -30.11 21.89
N GLN A 155 -93.50 -29.01 22.41
CA GLN A 155 -92.80 -27.73 22.58
C GLN A 155 -91.73 -27.76 23.68
N LYS A 156 -91.92 -28.57 24.74
CA LYS A 156 -90.92 -28.72 25.81
C LYS A 156 -89.68 -29.48 25.32
N ARG A 157 -89.87 -30.52 24.50
CA ARG A 157 -88.77 -31.26 23.83
C ARG A 157 -88.04 -30.43 22.77
N GLU A 158 -88.74 -29.59 22.01
CA GLU A 158 -88.08 -28.68 21.05
C GLU A 158 -87.33 -27.53 21.74
N ALA A 159 -87.85 -27.01 22.86
CA ALA A 159 -87.15 -26.03 23.67
C ALA A 159 -85.90 -26.61 24.37
N GLU A 160 -85.98 -27.85 24.88
CA GLU A 160 -84.81 -28.56 25.43
C GLU A 160 -83.78 -28.89 24.34
N LYS A 161 -84.20 -29.31 23.13
CA LYS A 161 -83.29 -29.51 22.00
C LYS A 161 -82.61 -28.22 21.56
N LYS A 162 -83.35 -27.10 21.44
CA LYS A 162 -82.76 -25.80 21.08
C LYS A 162 -81.80 -25.27 22.14
N GLN A 163 -82.08 -25.47 23.43
CA GLN A 163 -81.14 -25.11 24.50
C GLN A 163 -79.90 -26.01 24.53
N ALA A 164 -80.05 -27.31 24.28
CA ALA A 164 -78.92 -28.24 24.19
C ALA A 164 -78.03 -27.94 22.97
N GLU A 165 -78.64 -27.57 21.84
CA GLU A 165 -77.94 -27.20 20.62
C GLU A 165 -77.24 -25.85 20.77
N GLN A 166 -77.88 -24.85 21.38
CA GLN A 166 -77.24 -23.56 21.71
C GLN A 166 -76.07 -23.73 22.68
N LYS A 167 -76.18 -24.61 23.69
CA LYS A 167 -75.05 -24.91 24.58
C LYS A 167 -73.89 -25.58 23.85
N ARG A 168 -74.16 -26.53 22.93
CA ARG A 168 -73.12 -27.16 22.10
C ARG A 168 -72.44 -26.17 21.16
N VAL A 169 -73.18 -25.26 20.53
CA VAL A 169 -72.62 -24.22 19.65
C VAL A 169 -71.79 -23.22 20.46
N ALA A 170 -72.25 -22.82 21.65
CA ALA A 170 -71.50 -21.93 22.53
C ALA A 170 -70.20 -22.58 23.07
N GLU A 171 -70.25 -23.88 23.38
CA GLU A 171 -69.07 -24.63 23.83
C GLU A 171 -68.06 -24.85 22.69
N ALA A 172 -68.54 -25.14 21.48
CA ALA A 172 -67.70 -25.23 20.28
C ALA A 172 -67.05 -23.88 19.92
N GLN A 173 -67.78 -22.77 20.05
CA GLN A 173 -67.22 -21.42 19.84
C GLN A 173 -66.15 -21.08 20.88
N LYS A 174 -66.36 -21.42 22.16
CA LYS A 174 -65.33 -21.22 23.21
C LYS A 174 -64.07 -22.04 22.94
N GLN A 175 -64.21 -23.31 22.55
CA GLN A 175 -63.06 -24.15 22.21
C GLN A 175 -62.31 -23.62 20.97
N ALA A 176 -63.03 -23.15 19.94
CA ALA A 176 -62.42 -22.57 18.75
C ALA A 176 -61.67 -21.26 19.04
N GLU A 177 -62.23 -20.38 19.89
CA GLU A 177 -61.57 -19.13 20.29
C GLU A 177 -60.32 -19.40 21.15
N GLN A 178 -60.38 -20.40 22.03
CA GLN A 178 -59.28 -20.79 22.89
C GLN A 178 -58.12 -21.40 22.07
N GLN A 179 -58.43 -22.25 21.08
CA GLN A 179 -57.42 -22.77 20.13
C GLN A 179 -56.81 -21.67 19.26
N LYS A 180 -57.61 -20.67 18.86
CA LYS A 180 -57.12 -19.53 18.06
C LYS A 180 -56.15 -18.66 18.86
N LYS A 181 -56.46 -18.36 20.14
CA LYS A 181 -55.56 -17.65 21.05
C LYS A 181 -54.26 -18.41 21.32
N GLU A 182 -54.32 -19.74 21.47
CA GLU A 182 -53.13 -20.56 21.68
C GLU A 182 -52.22 -20.63 20.44
N GLN A 183 -52.80 -20.71 19.23
CA GLN A 183 -52.02 -20.66 17.99
C GLN A 183 -51.40 -19.27 17.75
N GLU A 184 -52.11 -18.19 18.06
CA GLU A 184 -51.60 -16.83 17.92
C GLU A 184 -50.46 -16.55 18.93
N ALA A 185 -50.60 -17.04 20.17
CA ALA A 185 -49.54 -16.96 21.18
C ALA A 185 -48.29 -17.75 20.76
N LYS A 186 -48.44 -18.95 20.18
CA LYS A 186 -47.32 -19.73 19.65
C LYS A 186 -46.63 -19.03 18.46
N ARG A 187 -47.40 -18.43 17.54
CA ARG A 187 -46.83 -17.70 16.39
C ARG A 187 -46.09 -16.43 16.82
N LYS A 188 -46.61 -15.68 17.80
CA LYS A 188 -45.90 -14.53 18.38
C LYS A 188 -44.62 -14.95 19.08
N ALA A 189 -44.63 -16.03 19.86
CA ALA A 189 -43.43 -16.53 20.54
C ALA A 189 -42.35 -17.02 19.56
N GLU A 190 -42.74 -17.70 18.47
CA GLU A 190 -41.80 -18.17 17.44
C GLU A 190 -41.22 -17.00 16.62
N ALA A 191 -42.05 -15.99 16.29
CA ALA A 191 -41.60 -14.78 15.59
C ALA A 191 -40.61 -13.96 16.45
N ASP A 192 -40.87 -13.81 17.75
CA ASP A 192 -39.98 -13.07 18.67
C ASP A 192 -38.62 -13.78 18.83
N LYS A 193 -38.65 -15.12 18.94
CA LYS A 193 -37.42 -15.92 19.03
C LYS A 193 -36.58 -15.81 17.76
N LYS A 194 -37.22 -15.84 16.58
CA LYS A 194 -36.54 -15.72 15.28
C LYS A 194 -35.97 -14.32 15.04
N ALA A 195 -36.70 -13.28 15.46
CA ALA A 195 -36.22 -11.90 15.38
C ALA A 195 -35.03 -11.63 16.32
N THR A 196 -34.99 -12.31 17.47
CA THR A 196 -33.88 -12.19 18.42
C THR A 196 -32.63 -12.92 17.92
N GLU A 197 -32.77 -14.11 17.33
CA GLU A 197 -31.65 -14.83 16.70
C GLU A 197 -31.07 -14.09 15.49
N ASP A 198 -31.91 -13.52 14.62
CA ASP A 198 -31.44 -12.75 13.46
C ASP A 198 -30.69 -11.48 13.91
N LYS A 199 -31.20 -10.76 14.92
CA LYS A 199 -30.48 -9.62 15.51
C LYS A 199 -29.13 -10.02 16.11
N GLN A 200 -29.04 -11.16 16.79
CA GLN A 200 -27.77 -11.64 17.33
C GLN A 200 -26.77 -12.01 16.21
N ARG A 201 -27.23 -12.67 15.14
CA ARG A 201 -26.39 -13.00 13.98
C ARG A 201 -25.91 -11.76 13.24
N GLN A 202 -26.74 -10.73 13.11
CA GLN A 202 -26.36 -9.46 12.50
C GLN A 202 -25.32 -8.71 13.33
N ILE A 203 -25.51 -8.63 14.66
CA ILE A 203 -24.53 -7.99 15.55
C ILE A 203 -23.19 -8.73 15.52
N GLU A 204 -23.20 -10.07 15.50
CA GLU A 204 -21.96 -10.86 15.45
C GLU A 204 -21.27 -10.74 14.08
N ALA A 205 -22.03 -10.69 12.98
CA ALA A 205 -21.50 -10.46 11.64
C ALA A 205 -20.88 -9.06 11.49
N ASP A 206 -21.56 -8.01 11.97
CA ASP A 206 -21.04 -6.64 11.95
C ASP A 206 -19.80 -6.49 12.83
N LYS A 207 -19.78 -7.12 14.02
CA LYS A 207 -18.61 -7.11 14.90
C LYS A 207 -17.40 -7.78 14.23
N LYS A 208 -17.62 -8.90 13.53
CA LYS A 208 -16.55 -9.61 12.81
C LYS A 208 -16.06 -8.86 11.57
N ALA A 209 -16.96 -8.16 10.87
CA ALA A 209 -16.61 -7.30 9.75
C ALA A 209 -15.83 -6.04 10.20
N ALA A 210 -16.23 -5.44 11.32
CA ALA A 210 -15.54 -4.29 11.92
C ALA A 210 -14.13 -4.68 12.44
N GLU A 211 -13.98 -5.85 13.06
CA GLU A 211 -12.69 -6.34 13.52
C GLU A 211 -11.76 -6.68 12.35
N ALA A 212 -12.28 -7.27 11.27
CA ALA A 212 -11.51 -7.53 10.05
C ALA A 212 -11.06 -6.23 9.37
N LYS A 213 -11.91 -5.20 9.29
CA LYS A 213 -11.54 -3.88 8.76
C LYS A 213 -10.47 -3.20 9.63
N ARG A 214 -10.58 -3.25 10.97
CA ARG A 214 -9.57 -2.69 11.87
C ARG A 214 -8.22 -3.39 11.77
N LYS A 215 -8.19 -4.72 11.63
CA LYS A 215 -6.93 -5.46 11.39
C LYS A 215 -6.31 -5.11 10.04
N ALA A 216 -7.11 -5.01 8.97
CA ALA A 216 -6.60 -4.64 7.64
C ALA A 216 -6.05 -3.21 7.59
N GLU A 217 -6.69 -2.26 8.29
CA GLU A 217 -6.22 -0.87 8.35
C GLU A 217 -4.96 -0.71 9.23
N ALA A 218 -4.86 -1.48 10.31
CA ALA A 218 -3.67 -1.51 11.17
C ALA A 218 -2.45 -2.12 10.46
N ASP A 219 -2.63 -3.22 9.71
CA ASP A 219 -1.55 -3.82 8.91
C ASP A 219 -1.11 -2.89 7.78
N LYS A 220 -2.04 -2.16 7.14
CA LYS A 220 -1.72 -1.21 6.08
C LYS A 220 -0.92 -0.01 6.60
N LYS A 221 -1.29 0.55 7.76
CA LYS A 221 -0.51 1.63 8.41
C LYS A 221 0.87 1.17 8.89
N ALA A 222 0.99 -0.05 9.43
CA ALA A 222 2.28 -0.59 9.86
C ALA A 222 3.24 -0.87 8.67
N ALA A 223 2.69 -1.28 7.52
CA ALA A 223 3.47 -1.47 6.29
C ALA A 223 3.90 -0.14 5.65
N GLU A 224 3.05 0.88 5.67
CA GLU A 224 3.36 2.21 5.15
C GLU A 224 4.41 2.93 6.01
N GLU A 225 4.32 2.84 7.34
CA GLU A 225 5.28 3.46 8.25
C GLU A 225 6.67 2.79 8.17
N LYS A 226 6.72 1.47 7.93
CA LYS A 226 7.99 0.77 7.68
C LYS A 226 8.61 1.19 6.35
N LYS A 227 7.82 1.28 5.27
CA LYS A 227 8.32 1.75 3.97
C LYS A 227 8.81 3.20 4.03
N HIS A 228 8.09 4.09 4.70
CA HIS A 228 8.51 5.49 4.84
C HIS A 228 9.82 5.63 5.63
N LYS A 229 10.00 4.84 6.70
CA LYS A 229 11.27 4.80 7.46
C LYS A 229 12.43 4.21 6.66
N GLU A 230 12.18 3.21 5.82
CA GLU A 230 13.20 2.59 4.98
C GLU A 230 13.60 3.49 3.79
N ASP A 231 12.66 4.22 3.20
CA ASP A 231 12.94 5.20 2.15
C ASP A 231 13.60 6.48 2.69
N GLU A 232 13.22 6.97 3.88
CA GLU A 232 13.92 8.10 4.51
C GLU A 232 15.36 7.76 4.90
N THR A 233 15.60 6.54 5.40
CA THR A 233 16.97 6.12 5.77
C THR A 233 17.83 5.88 4.54
N LYS A 234 17.29 5.32 3.45
CA LYS A 234 18.01 5.22 2.17
C LYS A 234 18.28 6.58 1.55
N LYS A 235 17.30 7.48 1.53
CA LYS A 235 17.45 8.83 0.97
C LYS A 235 18.39 9.72 1.77
N LYS A 236 18.46 9.56 3.11
CA LYS A 236 19.48 10.21 3.93
C LYS A 236 20.87 9.62 3.71
N ALA A 237 21.00 8.30 3.56
CA ALA A 237 22.29 7.67 3.26
C ALA A 237 22.80 7.97 1.84
N GLU A 238 21.91 8.10 0.85
CA GLU A 238 22.25 8.58 -0.49
C GLU A 238 22.57 10.07 -0.49
N ALA A 239 21.79 10.93 0.18
CA ALA A 239 22.09 12.35 0.25
C ALA A 239 23.40 12.64 1.02
N GLU A 240 23.75 11.82 2.01
CA GLU A 240 25.03 11.91 2.71
C GLU A 240 26.19 11.41 1.83
N LYS A 241 25.99 10.34 1.04
CA LYS A 241 26.97 9.87 0.05
C LYS A 241 27.16 10.83 -1.12
N ASP A 242 26.09 11.43 -1.63
CA ASP A 242 26.15 12.40 -2.72
C ASP A 242 26.77 13.71 -2.22
N ARG A 243 26.50 14.12 -0.98
CA ARG A 243 27.16 15.26 -0.35
C ARG A 243 28.63 14.99 -0.07
N ASP A 244 28.99 13.78 0.34
CA ASP A 244 30.38 13.34 0.52
C ASP A 244 31.12 13.28 -0.82
N LEU A 245 30.48 12.81 -1.89
CA LEU A 245 31.02 12.86 -3.26
C LEU A 245 31.20 14.28 -3.78
N LEU A 246 30.28 15.20 -3.46
CA LEU A 246 30.35 16.60 -3.91
C LEU A 246 31.36 17.43 -3.09
N GLU A 247 31.58 17.08 -1.82
CA GLU A 247 32.50 17.79 -0.91
C GLU A 247 33.94 17.20 -0.92
N ASN A 248 34.10 15.94 -1.35
CA ASN A 248 35.40 15.25 -1.50
C ASN A 248 35.78 14.90 -2.94
N GLY A 249 35.00 15.32 -3.94
CA GLY A 249 35.09 14.92 -5.35
C GLY A 249 36.45 14.99 -6.03
N ASP A 250 37.41 15.77 -5.51
CA ASP A 250 38.77 15.87 -6.08
C ASP A 250 39.89 15.84 -5.01
N LYS A 251 39.58 15.49 -3.75
CA LYS A 251 40.58 15.50 -2.67
C LYS A 251 41.38 14.20 -2.66
N ASN A 252 42.67 14.32 -2.94
CA ASN A 252 43.60 13.19 -2.90
C ASN A 252 44.23 13.10 -1.51
N TRP A 253 43.77 12.16 -0.70
CA TRP A 253 44.29 11.94 0.65
C TRP A 253 45.53 11.06 0.60
N MET A 254 46.62 11.51 1.22
CA MET A 254 47.86 10.74 1.35
C MET A 254 48.29 10.64 2.80
N VAL A 255 49.02 9.59 3.15
CA VAL A 255 49.61 9.44 4.50
C VAL A 255 51.06 9.89 4.44
N GLN A 256 51.40 11.00 5.08
CA GLN A 256 52.79 11.38 5.26
C GLN A 256 53.37 10.55 6.41
N VAL A 257 54.39 9.76 6.11
CA VAL A 257 54.95 8.79 7.06
C VAL A 257 56.22 9.31 7.72
N ALA A 258 57.06 9.98 6.94
CA ALA A 258 58.32 10.56 7.41
C ALA A 258 58.79 11.74 6.54
N LEU A 259 59.67 12.54 7.11
CA LEU A 259 60.42 13.60 6.43
C LEU A 259 61.91 13.29 6.60
N ALA A 260 62.57 12.86 5.53
CA ALA A 260 63.97 12.47 5.55
C ALA A 260 64.89 13.68 5.23
N ALA A 261 66.00 13.80 5.94
CA ALA A 261 66.96 14.88 5.74
C ALA A 261 67.78 14.75 4.45
N ASN A 262 67.95 13.54 3.90
CA ASN A 262 68.72 13.26 2.70
C ASN A 262 68.07 12.15 1.85
N GLN A 263 68.52 12.01 0.59
CA GLN A 263 67.97 11.06 -0.37
C GLN A 263 68.15 9.60 0.08
N ALA A 264 69.34 9.24 0.59
CA ALA A 264 69.62 7.88 1.05
C ALA A 264 68.67 7.42 2.18
N ASN A 265 68.38 8.28 3.16
CA ASN A 265 67.42 7.97 4.23
C ASN A 265 66.00 7.87 3.68
N ALA A 266 65.64 8.68 2.66
CA ALA A 266 64.35 8.59 2.03
C ALA A 266 64.17 7.25 1.29
N ASP A 267 65.16 6.85 0.50
CA ASP A 267 65.12 5.60 -0.28
C ASP A 267 65.08 4.35 0.60
N ALA A 268 65.77 4.37 1.74
CA ALA A 268 65.70 3.30 2.72
C ALA A 268 64.28 3.13 3.31
N VAL A 269 63.61 4.24 3.62
CA VAL A 269 62.23 4.24 4.14
C VAL A 269 61.23 3.83 3.05
N VAL A 270 61.40 4.35 1.83
CA VAL A 270 60.58 3.99 0.66
C VAL A 270 60.70 2.50 0.35
N SER A 271 61.90 1.93 0.42
CA SER A 271 62.13 0.50 0.17
C SER A 271 61.43 -0.38 1.19
N LYS A 272 61.45 0.00 2.48
CA LYS A 272 60.72 -0.72 3.54
C LYS A 272 59.21 -0.68 3.32
N LEU A 273 58.66 0.48 2.95
CA LEU A 273 57.23 0.65 2.70
C LEU A 273 56.78 -0.08 1.43
N ARG A 274 57.55 -0.02 0.34
CA ARG A 274 57.29 -0.76 -0.90
C ARG A 274 57.40 -2.27 -0.70
N ALA A 275 58.36 -2.74 0.10
CA ALA A 275 58.49 -4.15 0.47
C ALA A 275 57.25 -4.68 1.21
N LYS A 276 56.51 -3.81 1.90
CA LYS A 276 55.23 -4.12 2.55
C LYS A 276 54.02 -3.98 1.61
N GLY A 277 54.23 -3.67 0.34
CA GLY A 277 53.18 -3.51 -0.67
C GLY A 277 52.53 -2.13 -0.69
N TYR A 278 53.05 -1.15 0.05
CA TYR A 278 52.50 0.21 0.02
C TYR A 278 52.98 0.98 -1.22
N LYS A 279 52.06 1.74 -1.83
CA LYS A 279 52.41 2.68 -2.90
C LYS A 279 53.00 3.94 -2.28
N VAL A 280 54.27 4.22 -2.53
CA VAL A 280 54.99 5.34 -1.91
C VAL A 280 55.41 6.38 -2.94
N THR A 281 55.09 7.63 -2.66
CA THR A 281 55.44 8.81 -3.45
C THR A 281 56.31 9.74 -2.60
N THR A 282 57.39 10.25 -3.17
CA THR A 282 58.29 11.20 -2.51
C THR A 282 58.16 12.59 -3.13
N SER A 283 58.17 13.62 -2.30
CA SER A 283 58.20 15.02 -2.76
C SER A 283 59.33 15.76 -2.08
N GLN A 284 60.13 16.49 -2.86
CA GLN A 284 61.18 17.35 -2.31
C GLN A 284 60.52 18.57 -1.67
N THR A 285 60.96 18.91 -0.45
CA THR A 285 60.51 20.11 0.28
C THR A 285 61.74 20.87 0.76
N SER A 286 61.57 22.14 1.18
CA SER A 286 62.67 22.96 1.69
C SER A 286 63.35 22.39 2.96
N LYS A 287 62.66 21.51 3.70
CA LYS A 287 63.15 20.89 4.93
C LYS A 287 63.66 19.46 4.75
N GLY A 288 63.65 18.94 3.51
CA GLY A 288 64.02 17.55 3.21
C GLY A 288 63.02 16.86 2.29
N ILE A 289 63.12 15.54 2.19
CA ILE A 289 62.30 14.72 1.29
C ILE A 289 61.12 14.15 2.08
N ARG A 290 59.91 14.55 1.70
CA ARG A 290 58.67 14.04 2.28
C ARG A 290 58.34 12.70 1.64
N ILE A 291 58.00 11.73 2.47
CA ILE A 291 57.64 10.37 2.06
C ILE A 291 56.17 10.15 2.38
N MET A 292 55.38 9.89 1.34
CA MET A 292 53.93 9.78 1.42
C MET A 292 53.47 8.43 0.87
N VAL A 293 52.41 7.87 1.45
CA VAL A 293 51.85 6.59 1.06
C VAL A 293 50.44 6.77 0.50
N GLY A 294 50.28 6.38 -0.77
CA GLY A 294 49.05 6.16 -1.51
C GLY A 294 48.20 7.39 -1.78
N PRO A 295 47.75 7.64 -3.03
CA PRO A 295 46.56 8.46 -3.23
C PRO A 295 45.34 7.63 -2.81
N SER A 296 44.63 8.12 -1.79
CA SER A 296 43.36 7.58 -1.33
C SER A 296 42.26 8.56 -1.70
N LYS A 297 41.14 8.03 -2.19
CA LYS A 297 39.97 8.85 -2.55
C LYS A 297 39.26 9.40 -1.33
N ASP A 298 39.38 8.70 -0.20
CA ASP A 298 38.68 9.01 1.04
C ASP A 298 39.67 9.20 2.20
N ARG A 299 39.33 10.11 3.11
CA ARG A 299 40.10 10.35 4.35
C ARG A 299 40.17 9.09 5.21
N ASP A 300 39.06 8.36 5.32
CA ASP A 300 38.98 7.13 6.12
C ASP A 300 39.87 6.01 5.56
N ALA A 301 39.97 5.90 4.23
CA ALA A 301 40.88 4.96 3.59
C ALA A 301 42.35 5.33 3.87
N ALA A 302 42.69 6.61 3.86
CA ALA A 302 44.02 7.09 4.25
C ALA A 302 44.30 6.86 5.75
N ASP A 303 43.34 7.09 6.63
CA ASP A 303 43.48 6.85 8.07
C ASP A 303 43.61 5.35 8.39
N ALA A 304 42.94 4.47 7.65
CA ALA A 304 43.13 3.03 7.75
C ALA A 304 44.56 2.62 7.33
N ALA A 305 45.11 3.20 6.26
CA ALA A 305 46.49 2.97 5.84
C ALA A 305 47.49 3.49 6.89
N ARG A 306 47.24 4.70 7.44
CA ARG A 306 48.03 5.26 8.55
C ARG A 306 48.04 4.32 9.74
N LYS A 307 46.87 3.81 10.18
CA LYS A 307 46.77 2.88 11.30
C LYS A 307 47.60 1.61 11.06
N LYS A 308 47.54 1.04 9.85
CA LYS A 308 48.35 -0.15 9.48
C LYS A 308 49.86 0.13 9.53
N ILE A 309 50.29 1.31 9.07
CA ILE A 309 51.70 1.71 9.09
C ILE A 309 52.20 1.94 10.52
N VAL A 310 51.36 2.56 11.37
CA VAL A 310 51.69 2.82 12.79
C VAL A 310 51.66 1.53 13.62
N SER A 311 50.75 0.60 13.32
CA SER A 311 50.64 -0.68 14.02
C SER A 311 51.74 -1.67 13.66
N ASP A 312 52.37 -1.51 12.49
CA ASP A 312 53.49 -2.36 12.08
C ASP A 312 54.77 -1.93 12.81
N ALA A 313 55.14 -2.69 13.85
CA ALA A 313 56.34 -2.46 14.64
C ALA A 313 57.64 -2.51 13.81
N SER A 314 57.65 -3.22 12.67
CA SER A 314 58.83 -3.31 11.78
C SER A 314 59.09 -2.04 11.00
N LEU A 315 58.07 -1.18 10.83
CA LEU A 315 58.20 0.11 10.18
C LEU A 315 58.64 1.20 11.18
N ASN A 316 58.22 1.10 12.44
CA ASN A 316 58.49 2.09 13.51
C ASN A 316 58.13 3.54 13.11
N MET A 317 57.06 3.71 12.32
CA MET A 317 56.63 4.97 11.72
C MET A 317 55.45 5.60 12.48
N LYS A 318 55.67 5.91 13.76
CA LYS A 318 54.62 6.44 14.67
C LYS A 318 54.20 7.89 14.37
N SER A 319 55.02 8.62 13.63
CA SER A 319 54.77 10.01 13.21
C SER A 319 53.89 10.15 11.98
N ALA A 320 53.30 9.05 11.49
CA ALA A 320 52.46 9.12 10.30
C ALA A 320 51.18 9.93 10.56
N TRP A 321 50.81 10.82 9.64
CA TRP A 321 49.53 11.55 9.65
C TRP A 321 48.92 11.58 8.25
N VAL A 322 47.61 11.81 8.18
CA VAL A 322 46.89 11.99 6.92
C VAL A 322 46.95 13.46 6.49
N ILE A 323 47.22 13.70 5.21
CA ILE A 323 47.27 15.02 4.59
C ILE A 323 46.44 15.05 3.31
N ASP A 324 45.73 16.15 3.09
CA ASP A 324 45.14 16.48 1.80
C ASP A 324 46.25 16.92 0.84
N TRP A 325 46.51 16.10 -0.18
CA TRP A 325 47.61 16.28 -1.10
C TRP A 325 47.10 16.59 -2.51
N VAL A 326 47.35 17.81 -2.95
CA VAL A 326 47.16 18.21 -4.35
C VAL A 326 48.44 17.95 -5.15
N PRO A 327 48.38 17.22 -6.29
CA PRO A 327 49.50 17.06 -7.21
C PRO A 327 50.11 18.40 -7.59
N LEU A 328 51.44 18.44 -7.77
CA LEU A 328 52.14 19.67 -8.17
C LEU A 328 51.66 20.23 -9.53
N ASP A 329 51.19 19.37 -10.42
CA ASP A 329 50.63 19.74 -11.73
C ASP A 329 49.26 20.45 -11.64
N GLN A 330 48.63 20.41 -10.47
CA GLN A 330 47.31 21.01 -10.19
C GLN A 330 47.39 22.17 -9.18
N ARG A 331 48.61 22.57 -8.78
CA ARG A 331 48.85 23.68 -7.84
C ARG A 331 49.14 24.99 -8.54
#